data_AF-A0AA96JGV4-F1
#
_entry.id   AF-A0AA96JGV4-F1
#
_cell.length_a   1.000
_cell.length_b   1.000
_cell.length_c   1.000
_cell.angle_alpha   90.00
_cell.angle_beta   90.00
_cell.angle_gamma   90.00
#
_symmetry.space_group_name_H-M   'P 1'
#
loop_
_entity.id
_entity.type
_entity.pdbx_description
1 polymer ?
#
loop_
_entity_poly.entity_id
_entity_poly.type
_entity_poly.pdbx_seq_one_letter_code
_entity_poly.pdbx_strand_id
1 'polypeptide(L)'
;MSTTANETGDAASLLADGGFVCDHAAMVFPAAYTATPILLDLVEHGRRPRIKEAALGLLSNALDYFPTAGHNRVDTPYGANVPLCCAIARHIRGRRSALLAHGVHGRSFPS
;
A
#
# COMPACT_ATOMS: atom_id res chain seq x y z
N MET A 1 27.63 16.65 10.75
CA MET A 1 26.54 17.16 9.87
C MET A 1 25.68 15.98 9.47
N SER A 2 24.39 16.02 9.84
CA SER A 2 23.40 14.96 9.67
C SER A 2 22.83 14.95 8.26
N THR A 3 23.10 13.90 7.50
CA THR A 3 22.61 13.74 6.11
C THR A 3 21.63 12.57 5.95
N THR A 4 21.12 12.00 7.06
CA THR A 4 20.31 10.76 7.03
C THR A 4 18.83 10.95 7.33
N ALA A 5 18.40 12.17 7.72
CA ALA A 5 16.99 12.46 7.99
C ALA A 5 16.22 12.89 6.73
N ASN A 6 16.91 13.50 5.75
CA ASN A 6 16.25 14.13 4.60
C ASN A 6 15.84 13.12 3.52
N GLU A 7 16.65 12.08 3.28
CA GLU A 7 16.36 11.05 2.26
C GLU A 7 15.12 10.19 2.61
N THR A 8 14.80 10.05 3.89
CA THR A 8 13.65 9.26 4.35
C THR A 8 12.30 9.97 4.22
N GLY A 9 12.27 11.30 4.37
CA GLY A 9 11.08 12.07 4.02
C GLY A 9 10.86 12.06 2.51
N ASP A 10 11.94 12.08 1.74
CA ASP A 10 11.90 12.17 0.28
C ASP A 10 11.36 10.89 -0.37
N ALA A 11 11.77 9.69 0.05
CA ALA A 11 11.26 8.45 -0.54
C ALA A 11 9.77 8.18 -0.23
N ALA A 12 9.32 8.47 1.00
CA ALA A 12 7.91 8.35 1.37
C ALA A 12 7.08 9.44 0.69
N SER A 13 7.58 10.68 0.61
CA SER A 13 6.97 11.76 -0.16
C SER A 13 6.94 11.46 -1.65
N LEU A 14 7.98 10.87 -2.26
CA LEU A 14 7.99 10.50 -3.69
C LEU A 14 7.02 9.36 -4.01
N LEU A 15 6.77 8.46 -3.05
CA LEU A 15 5.74 7.43 -3.18
C LEU A 15 4.34 8.01 -2.94
N ALA A 16 4.16 8.91 -1.98
CA ALA A 16 2.90 9.62 -1.72
C ALA A 16 2.55 10.61 -2.85
N ASP A 17 3.54 11.27 -3.43
CA ASP A 17 3.49 12.18 -4.58
C ASP A 17 3.40 11.40 -5.91
N GLY A 18 3.52 10.06 -5.85
CA GLY A 18 3.22 9.15 -6.96
C GLY A 18 1.75 9.14 -7.39
N GLY A 19 0.90 9.95 -6.74
CA GLY A 19 -0.43 10.30 -7.22
C GLY A 19 -1.49 9.22 -7.10
N PHE A 20 -1.22 8.14 -6.35
CA PHE A 20 -2.14 7.03 -6.19
C PHE A 20 -2.95 7.04 -4.89
N VAL A 21 -2.50 7.80 -3.88
CA VAL A 21 -3.25 8.10 -2.66
C VAL A 21 -3.17 9.61 -2.40
N CYS A 22 -4.29 10.23 -2.04
CA CYS A 22 -4.32 11.60 -1.52
C CYS A 22 -4.74 11.56 -0.05
N ASP A 23 -3.75 11.60 0.85
CA ASP A 23 -3.97 11.53 2.31
C ASP A 23 -4.90 12.65 2.81
N HIS A 24 -4.76 13.87 2.26
CA HIS A 24 -5.57 15.03 2.64
C HIS A 24 -7.05 14.91 2.27
N ALA A 25 -7.39 14.08 1.27
CA ALA A 25 -8.76 13.85 0.83
C ALA A 25 -9.26 12.43 1.12
N ALA A 26 -8.43 11.60 1.78
CA ALA A 26 -8.68 10.17 1.97
C ALA A 26 -9.14 9.48 0.67
N MET A 27 -8.45 9.76 -0.44
CA MET A 27 -8.77 9.24 -1.77
C MET A 27 -7.73 8.26 -2.31
N VAL A 28 -8.20 7.22 -3.01
CA VAL A 28 -7.35 6.25 -3.74
C VAL A 28 -7.65 6.33 -5.23
N PHE A 29 -6.61 6.50 -6.05
CA PHE A 29 -6.71 6.55 -7.50
C PHE A 29 -6.44 5.18 -8.13
N PRO A 30 -6.89 4.92 -9.38
CA PRO A 30 -6.62 3.66 -10.09
C PRO A 30 -5.15 3.22 -10.12
N ALA A 31 -4.21 4.18 -10.12
CA ALA A 31 -2.78 3.91 -10.07
C ALA A 31 -2.36 3.08 -8.84
N ALA A 32 -3.15 3.09 -7.75
CA ALA A 32 -2.89 2.28 -6.56
C ALA A 32 -2.95 0.78 -6.86
N TYR A 33 -3.81 0.36 -7.79
CA TYR A 33 -3.85 -1.03 -8.24
C TYR A 33 -2.53 -1.44 -8.89
N THR A 34 -1.99 -0.62 -9.79
CA THR A 34 -0.69 -0.87 -10.44
C THR A 34 0.48 -0.81 -9.45
N ALA A 35 0.40 0.06 -8.43
CA ALA A 35 1.42 0.19 -7.41
C ALA A 35 1.42 -0.95 -6.38
N THR A 36 0.26 -1.59 -6.14
CA THR A 36 0.08 -2.60 -5.09
C THR A 36 1.08 -3.77 -5.18
N PRO A 37 1.34 -4.39 -6.34
CA PRO A 37 2.36 -5.44 -6.46
C PRO A 37 3.77 -4.98 -6.09
N ILE A 38 4.14 -3.74 -6.46
CA ILE A 38 5.46 -3.15 -6.17
C ILE A 38 5.60 -2.93 -4.67
N LEU A 39 4.58 -2.36 -4.04
CA LEU A 39 4.56 -2.14 -2.59
C LEU A 39 4.68 -3.46 -1.83
N LEU A 40 3.96 -4.50 -2.25
CA LEU A 40 4.09 -5.82 -1.63
C LEU A 40 5.49 -6.42 -1.79
N ASP A 41 6.14 -6.20 -2.94
CA ASP A 41 7.53 -6.63 -3.17
C ASP A 41 8.52 -5.92 -2.25
N LEU A 42 8.30 -4.62 -2.01
CA LEU A 42 9.08 -3.84 -1.06
C LEU A 42 8.87 -4.32 0.38
N VAL A 43 7.66 -4.74 0.76
CA VAL A 43 7.43 -5.33 2.09
C VAL A 43 8.21 -6.64 2.25
N GLU A 44 8.14 -7.51 1.25
CA GLU A 44 8.76 -8.84 1.30
C GLU A 44 10.29 -8.77 1.22
N HIS A 45 10.82 -8.02 0.25
CA HIS A 45 12.24 -8.03 -0.12
C HIS A 45 13.00 -6.73 0.18
N GLY A 46 12.32 -5.70 0.71
CA GLY A 46 12.94 -4.42 1.04
C GLY A 46 14.12 -4.57 2.00
N ARG A 47 15.29 -4.05 1.61
CA ARG A 47 16.53 -4.20 2.40
C ARG A 47 16.54 -3.43 3.71
N ARG A 48 15.76 -2.35 3.81
CA ARG A 48 15.75 -1.46 4.99
C ARG A 48 14.40 -1.58 5.70
N PRO A 49 14.37 -1.73 7.04
CA PRO A 49 13.11 -1.80 7.81
C PRO A 49 12.16 -0.63 7.50
N ARG A 50 12.69 0.59 7.40
CA ARG A 50 11.88 1.80 7.09
C ARG A 50 11.16 1.73 5.73
N ILE A 51 11.74 1.06 4.73
CA ILE A 51 11.10 0.89 3.41
C ILE A 51 9.90 -0.06 3.54
N LYS A 52 10.05 -1.13 4.33
CA LYS A 52 8.97 -2.08 4.60
C LYS A 52 7.82 -1.42 5.34
N GLU A 53 8.11 -0.64 6.39
CA GLU A 53 7.10 0.10 7.15
C GLU A 53 6.36 1.14 6.28
N ALA A 54 7.08 1.89 5.45
CA ALA A 54 6.46 2.85 4.53
C ALA A 54 5.54 2.16 3.51
N ALA A 55 5.98 1.05 2.93
CA ALA A 55 5.18 0.27 1.99
C ALA A 55 3.93 -0.34 2.67
N LEU A 56 4.05 -0.81 3.91
CA LEU A 56 2.91 -1.28 4.72
C LEU A 56 1.92 -0.14 5.01
N GLY A 57 2.39 1.04 5.39
CA GLY A 57 1.55 2.22 5.61
C GLY A 57 0.74 2.61 4.36
N LEU A 58 1.40 2.64 3.20
CA LEU A 58 0.74 2.94 1.93
C LEU A 58 -0.30 1.88 1.53
N LEU A 59 -0.02 0.59 1.78
CA LEU A 59 -0.98 -0.49 1.57
C LEU A 59 -2.19 -0.38 2.51
N SER A 60 -1.99 0.05 3.77
CA SER A 60 -3.09 0.33 4.70
C SER A 60 -3.95 1.48 4.20
N ASN A 61 -3.33 2.62 3.84
CA ASN A 61 -4.05 3.78 3.32
C ASN A 61 -4.87 3.44 2.07
N ALA A 62 -4.31 2.62 1.16
CA ALA A 62 -5.02 2.18 -0.05
C ALA A 62 -6.26 1.30 0.23
N LEU A 63 -6.34 0.68 1.42
CA LEU A 63 -7.51 -0.09 1.86
C LEU A 63 -8.49 0.76 2.69
N ASP A 64 -7.96 1.69 3.49
CA ASP A 64 -8.75 2.50 4.44
C ASP A 64 -9.44 3.70 3.76
N TYR A 65 -8.96 4.11 2.59
CA TYR A 65 -9.46 5.29 1.88
C TYR A 65 -10.48 4.98 0.79
N PHE A 66 -11.26 6.00 0.42
CA PHE A 66 -12.32 5.87 -0.58
C PHE A 66 -11.75 6.00 -1.99
N PRO A 67 -12.17 5.16 -2.95
CA PRO A 67 -11.80 5.36 -4.35
C PRO A 67 -12.26 6.73 -4.86
N THR A 68 -11.43 7.40 -5.65
CA THR A 68 -11.80 8.67 -6.30
C THR A 68 -13.10 8.51 -7.12
N ALA A 69 -14.04 9.44 -6.95
CA ALA A 69 -15.32 9.41 -7.63
C ALA A 69 -15.17 9.31 -9.16
N GLY A 70 -15.96 8.45 -9.80
CA GLY A 70 -15.89 8.17 -11.24
C GLY A 70 -14.71 7.30 -11.69
N HIS A 71 -13.76 6.99 -10.79
CA HIS A 71 -12.53 6.26 -11.09
C HIS A 71 -12.33 5.08 -10.12
N ASN A 72 -13.44 4.47 -9.68
CA ASN A 72 -13.44 3.42 -8.66
C ASN A 72 -13.36 2.01 -9.23
N ARG A 73 -13.08 1.86 -10.52
CA ARG A 73 -13.04 0.59 -11.23
C ARG A 73 -11.79 0.47 -12.09
N VAL A 74 -11.28 -0.74 -12.23
CA VAL A 74 -10.10 -1.07 -13.03
C VAL A 74 -10.32 -2.36 -13.81
N ASP A 75 -9.68 -2.48 -14.96
CA ASP A 75 -9.59 -3.74 -15.69
C ASP A 75 -8.46 -4.58 -15.12
N THR A 76 -8.73 -5.87 -14.96
CA THR A 76 -7.81 -6.83 -14.35
C THR A 76 -7.70 -8.09 -15.20
N PRO A 77 -6.63 -8.89 -15.05
CA PRO A 77 -6.50 -10.15 -15.78
C PRO A 77 -7.65 -11.15 -15.53
N TYR A 78 -8.45 -10.97 -14.47
CA TYR A 78 -9.54 -11.86 -14.09
C TYR A 78 -10.93 -11.24 -14.25
N GLY A 79 -11.03 -10.03 -14.80
CA GLY A 79 -12.31 -9.36 -15.04
C GLY A 79 -12.16 -7.88 -15.38
N ALA A 80 -13.11 -7.37 -16.18
CA ALA A 80 -13.23 -5.96 -16.51
C ALA A 80 -14.04 -5.21 -15.43
N ASN A 81 -13.79 -3.90 -15.28
CA ASN A 81 -14.54 -3.01 -14.38
C ASN A 81 -14.65 -3.48 -12.91
N VAL A 82 -13.60 -4.11 -12.40
CA VAL A 82 -13.53 -4.60 -11.02
C VAL A 82 -13.41 -3.41 -10.06
N PRO A 83 -14.14 -3.37 -8.94
CA PRO A 83 -13.97 -2.32 -7.94
C PRO A 83 -12.51 -2.23 -7.46
N LEU A 84 -11.96 -1.03 -7.45
CA LEU A 84 -10.54 -0.77 -7.16
C LEU A 84 -10.10 -1.40 -5.82
N CYS A 85 -10.91 -1.24 -4.77
CA CYS A 85 -10.66 -1.83 -3.46
C CYS A 85 -10.60 -3.37 -3.51
N CYS A 86 -11.47 -4.01 -4.31
CA CYS A 86 -11.46 -5.47 -4.48
C CYS A 86 -10.21 -5.93 -5.22
N ALA A 87 -9.77 -5.16 -6.22
CA ALA A 87 -8.58 -5.47 -7.00
C ALA A 87 -7.31 -5.42 -6.15
N ILE A 88 -7.14 -4.35 -5.35
CA ILE A 88 -6.05 -4.20 -4.39
C ILE A 88 -6.11 -5.31 -3.32
N ALA A 89 -7.28 -5.55 -2.72
CA ALA A 89 -7.46 -6.59 -1.71
C ALA A 89 -7.13 -8.00 -2.24
N ARG A 90 -7.34 -8.26 -3.54
CA ARG A 90 -6.95 -9.54 -4.15
C ARG A 90 -5.44 -9.72 -4.18
N HIS A 91 -4.68 -8.70 -4.54
CA HIS A 91 -3.21 -8.76 -4.51
C HIS A 91 -2.69 -9.01 -3.08
N ILE A 92 -3.24 -8.29 -2.11
CA ILE A 92 -2.89 -8.43 -0.69
C ILE A 92 -3.19 -9.86 -0.19
N ARG A 93 -4.38 -10.41 -0.50
CA ARG A 93 -4.72 -11.80 -0.16
C ARG A 93 -3.77 -12.80 -0.80
N GLY A 94 -3.32 -12.54 -2.03
CA GLY A 94 -2.35 -13.38 -2.74
C GLY A 94 -0.97 -13.44 -2.08
N ARG A 95 -0.58 -12.41 -1.31
CA ARG A 95 0.69 -12.34 -0.57
C ARG A 95 0.51 -12.35 0.96
N ARG A 96 -0.61 -12.91 1.44
CA ARG A 96 -0.96 -12.96 2.87
C ARG A 96 0.14 -13.55 3.74
N SER A 97 0.78 -14.63 3.31
CA SER A 97 1.85 -15.31 4.06
C SER A 97 3.05 -14.39 4.32
N ALA A 98 3.48 -13.63 3.31
CA ALA A 98 4.57 -12.65 3.43
C ALA A 98 4.17 -11.51 4.38
N LEU A 99 2.93 -11.02 4.30
CA LEU A 99 2.44 -9.95 5.18
C LEU A 99 2.28 -10.38 6.63
N LEU A 100 1.91 -11.64 6.90
CA LEU A 100 1.78 -12.17 8.26
C LEU A 100 3.10 -12.16 9.02
N ALA A 101 4.25 -12.27 8.34
CA ALA A 101 5.58 -12.15 8.96
C ALA A 101 5.88 -10.74 9.48
N HIS A 102 5.13 -9.74 9.01
CA HIS A 102 5.26 -8.34 9.40
C HIS A 102 4.16 -7.86 10.36
N GLY A 103 3.14 -8.69 10.61
CA GLY A 103 2.19 -8.40 11.67
C GLY A 103 2.91 -8.43 13.02
N VAL A 104 2.83 -7.33 13.78
CA VAL A 104 3.02 -7.38 15.23
C VAL A 104 2.21 -8.57 15.70
N HIS A 105 2.82 -9.51 16.45
CA HIS A 105 2.10 -10.63 17.06
C HIS A 105 0.80 -10.06 17.61
N GLY A 106 -0.32 -10.35 16.92
CA GLY A 106 -1.58 -9.66 17.18
C GLY A 106 -1.84 -9.83 18.65
N ARG A 107 -2.05 -8.73 19.37
CA ARG A 107 -2.25 -8.71 20.83
C ARG A 107 -2.95 -10.00 21.26
N SER A 108 -2.21 -10.89 21.92
CA SER A 108 -2.80 -12.06 22.55
C SER A 108 -3.79 -11.51 23.56
N PHE A 109 -5.08 -11.68 23.32
CA PHE A 109 -6.06 -11.45 24.35
C PHE A 109 -5.83 -12.49 25.44
N PRO A 110 -5.61 -12.10 26.71
CA PRO A 110 -5.62 -13.06 27.79
C PRO A 110 -7.03 -13.67 27.84
N SER A 111 -7.07 -14.97 27.60
CA SER A 111 -8.18 -15.88 27.90
C SER A 111 -8.58 -15.83 29.36
#